data_AF-A0A7X7FA51-F1
#
_entry.id   AF-A0A7X7FA51-F1
#
_cell.length_a   1.000
_cell.length_b   1.000
_cell.length_c   1.000
_cell.angle_alpha   90.00
_cell.angle_beta   90.00
_cell.angle_gamma   90.00
#
_symmetry.space_group_name_H-M   'P 1'
#
loop_
_entity.id
_entity.type
_entity.pdbx_description
1 polymer ?
#
loop_
_entity_poly.entity_id
_entity_poly.type
_entity_poly.pdbx_seq_one_letter_code
_entity_poly.pdbx_strand_id
1 'polypeptide(L)'
;ADLRACHAGYFAQDQNETDDGIVKEIHEILVDKKQLLSFRKPDGSFNTRRFLFSKWTLKEGWDNPNVFTITKLRSSGSDISKIQEVGRGLRLPVDEYGNRISDTEFRLNYIVDFTEADFAEKLIAQINGERPAATSLSESMLQEVAKKLGVDADDLFDTLRAKGYIDRRYTINPAMRLAFFEEYPGFFSGVAPGKVRDNNLDKPKPIRIRPAVYQELKDLWEKLNEKYLIAIEDFSEEQLVSTLVQLYAGGESSVFNELVITSKREVVRGENGNMVVVGGDGVQYVYEKHLPYSEFLRRLSKQTHLAITVLHASFVQYAKAVRRIEPRHFNETTLANITSAFDSWKQRELKSRFTYARTNIVRNETALTDANGNPIRVITQGLVGINVLDGEPSVKYLYDAIAYDSPLEKQNITTSGNIDEVVVYGKIPRSSIAIPTVMGGTYSPDFMYVVRRRDGLKELNVVVETKSVENKEQLREEEQMKIDCARKFFAQMKIDGYKVEFRTQINNKKMKQIIDDVLAAGG
;
A
#
# COMPACT_ATOMS: atom_id res chain seq x y z
N ALA A 1 -22.69 -16.99 12.98
CA ALA A 1 -22.23 -15.60 12.87
C ALA A 1 -23.30 -14.71 13.49
N ASP A 2 -22.94 -13.78 14.36
CA ASP A 2 -23.88 -12.82 14.93
C ASP A 2 -24.10 -11.67 13.93
N LEU A 3 -25.18 -11.77 13.15
CA LEU A 3 -25.53 -10.79 12.12
C LEU A 3 -25.92 -9.43 12.71
N ARG A 4 -26.44 -9.39 13.94
CA ARG A 4 -26.85 -8.14 14.60
C ARG A 4 -25.63 -7.32 15.00
N ALA A 5 -24.54 -7.97 15.41
CA ALA A 5 -23.30 -7.27 15.74
C ALA A 5 -22.60 -6.61 14.54
N CYS A 6 -22.91 -7.03 13.30
CA CYS A 6 -22.22 -6.57 12.09
C CYS A 6 -22.74 -5.23 11.54
N HIS A 7 -23.90 -4.75 12.00
CA HIS A 7 -24.50 -3.50 11.53
C HIS A 7 -24.93 -2.57 12.68
N ALA A 8 -25.14 -1.29 12.36
CA ALA A 8 -25.78 -0.30 13.22
C ALA A 8 -26.48 0.75 12.35
N GLY A 9 -27.50 1.41 12.88
CA GLY A 9 -28.11 2.52 12.17
C GLY A 9 -29.14 3.32 12.96
N TYR A 10 -29.36 4.56 12.53
CA TYR A 10 -30.37 5.45 13.11
C TYR A 10 -31.24 6.07 12.01
N PHE A 11 -32.54 6.17 12.27
CA PHE A 11 -33.51 6.79 11.37
C PHE A 11 -34.16 7.99 12.09
N ALA A 12 -34.35 9.11 11.40
CA ALA A 12 -34.69 10.39 12.07
C ALA A 12 -36.12 10.50 12.63
N GLN A 13 -36.77 9.40 12.99
CA GLN A 13 -37.91 9.44 13.91
C GLN A 13 -37.45 9.36 15.38
N ASP A 14 -36.15 9.12 15.62
CA ASP A 14 -35.65 8.68 16.92
C ASP A 14 -35.03 9.81 17.78
N GLN A 15 -35.05 11.08 17.33
CA GLN A 15 -34.50 12.20 18.14
C GLN A 15 -35.28 12.47 19.43
N ASN A 16 -36.52 11.96 19.52
CA ASN A 16 -37.37 12.08 20.71
C ASN A 16 -37.65 10.73 21.39
N GLU A 17 -36.98 9.64 20.98
CA GLU A 17 -37.12 8.34 21.64
C GLU A 17 -36.05 8.17 22.71
N THR A 18 -36.49 7.87 23.94
CA THR A 18 -35.65 7.59 25.12
C THR A 18 -35.15 6.15 25.16
N ASP A 19 -35.05 5.48 24.00
CA ASP A 19 -34.57 4.10 23.96
C ASP A 19 -33.03 4.10 24.03
N ASP A 20 -32.49 3.66 25.17
CA ASP A 20 -31.05 3.68 25.48
C ASP A 20 -30.19 2.98 24.41
N GLY A 21 -30.76 2.02 23.67
CA GLY A 21 -30.09 1.34 22.55
C GLY A 21 -29.82 2.26 21.36
N ILE A 22 -30.78 3.11 21.00
CA ILE A 22 -30.70 3.98 19.82
C ILE A 22 -29.77 5.18 20.10
N VAL A 23 -29.85 5.75 21.30
CA VAL A 23 -28.94 6.83 21.75
C VAL A 23 -27.50 6.35 21.75
N LYS A 24 -27.26 5.10 22.16
CA LYS A 24 -25.93 4.49 22.15
C LYS A 24 -25.40 4.29 20.73
N GLU A 25 -26.23 3.85 19.78
CA GLU A 25 -25.82 3.70 18.37
C GLU A 25 -25.48 5.05 17.71
N ILE A 26 -26.28 6.09 17.99
CA ILE A 26 -26.02 7.45 17.49
C ILE A 26 -24.69 7.99 18.06
N HIS A 27 -24.45 7.82 19.36
CA HIS A 27 -23.21 8.24 20.02
C HIS A 27 -21.99 7.46 19.51
N GLU A 28 -22.09 6.15 19.32
CA GLU A 28 -21.01 5.32 18.79
C GLU A 28 -20.65 5.69 17.33
N ILE A 29 -21.62 6.09 16.50
CA ILE A 29 -21.39 6.46 15.10
C ILE A 29 -20.82 7.88 14.96
N LEU A 30 -21.28 8.84 15.76
CA LEU A 30 -20.93 10.26 15.62
C LEU A 30 -19.78 10.70 16.54
N VAL A 31 -19.67 10.09 17.73
CA VAL A 31 -18.74 10.50 18.79
C VAL A 31 -17.58 9.52 18.94
N ASP A 32 -17.84 8.20 18.92
CA ASP A 32 -16.80 7.17 19.15
C ASP A 32 -16.12 6.66 17.87
N LYS A 33 -15.58 7.60 17.10
CA LYS A 33 -14.96 7.39 15.78
C LYS A 33 -13.80 6.38 15.81
N LYS A 34 -13.07 6.30 16.93
CA LYS A 34 -11.91 5.42 17.09
C LYS A 34 -12.33 3.96 17.27
N GLN A 35 -13.46 3.69 17.93
CA GLN A 35 -13.94 2.32 18.10
C GLN A 35 -14.35 1.67 16.78
N LEU A 36 -14.98 2.42 15.87
CA LEU A 36 -15.36 1.91 14.53
C LEU A 36 -14.16 1.49 13.67
N LEU A 37 -13.01 2.13 13.86
CA LEU A 37 -11.76 1.78 13.17
C LEU A 37 -11.05 0.58 13.82
N SER A 38 -11.29 0.34 15.12
CA SER A 38 -10.64 -0.74 15.85
C SER A 38 -11.22 -2.11 15.47
N PHE A 39 -10.33 -3.10 15.33
CA PHE A 39 -10.71 -4.51 15.18
C PHE A 39 -11.18 -5.15 16.49
N ARG A 40 -10.93 -4.52 17.64
CA ARG A 40 -11.27 -5.04 18.97
C ARG A 40 -12.03 -4.03 19.81
N LYS A 41 -13.02 -4.50 20.56
CA LYS A 41 -13.72 -3.73 21.58
C LYS A 41 -12.85 -3.63 22.85
N PRO A 42 -13.15 -2.70 23.78
CA PRO A 42 -12.44 -2.59 25.06
C PRO A 42 -12.43 -3.88 25.90
N ASP A 43 -13.44 -4.74 25.72
CA ASP A 43 -13.56 -6.06 26.38
C ASP A 43 -12.68 -7.17 25.73
N GLY A 44 -11.91 -6.85 24.69
CA GLY A 44 -11.04 -7.78 23.98
C GLY A 44 -11.72 -8.61 22.88
N SER A 45 -13.05 -8.56 22.79
CA SER A 45 -13.82 -9.22 21.72
C SER A 45 -13.64 -8.51 20.38
N PHE A 46 -13.90 -9.22 19.28
CA PHE A 46 -13.80 -8.63 17.94
C PHE A 46 -14.91 -7.60 17.71
N ASN A 47 -14.51 -6.44 17.20
CA ASN A 47 -15.46 -5.48 16.65
C ASN A 47 -15.76 -5.86 15.19
N THR A 48 -16.91 -6.49 14.97
CA THR A 48 -17.36 -6.97 13.66
C THR A 48 -18.26 -5.97 12.92
N ARG A 49 -18.53 -4.79 13.50
CA ARG A 49 -19.44 -3.81 12.92
C ARG A 49 -18.82 -3.15 11.68
N ARG A 50 -19.37 -3.42 10.50
CA ARG A 50 -18.86 -2.94 9.21
C ARG A 50 -19.93 -2.33 8.31
N PHE A 51 -21.21 -2.51 8.63
CA PHE A 51 -22.33 -1.92 7.90
C PHE A 51 -22.97 -0.81 8.73
N LEU A 52 -23.07 0.38 8.15
CA LEU A 52 -23.66 1.55 8.80
C LEU A 52 -24.84 2.01 7.96
N PHE A 53 -26.02 2.07 8.56
CA PHE A 53 -27.23 2.59 7.95
C PHE A 53 -27.53 3.97 8.54
N SER A 54 -27.66 4.97 7.70
CA SER A 54 -27.94 6.32 8.18
C SER A 54 -28.83 7.10 7.25
N LYS A 55 -29.65 7.96 7.85
CA LYS A 55 -30.45 8.97 7.15
C LYS A 55 -29.68 10.28 6.91
N TRP A 56 -28.62 10.60 7.67
CA TRP A 56 -27.99 11.94 7.69
C TRP A 56 -26.47 12.00 7.92
N THR A 57 -25.77 10.87 8.12
CA THR A 57 -24.36 10.88 8.59
C THR A 57 -23.40 11.69 7.73
N LEU A 58 -23.61 11.79 6.42
CA LEU A 58 -22.67 12.49 5.55
C LEU A 58 -22.86 14.02 5.50
N LYS A 59 -23.85 14.56 6.23
CA LYS A 59 -24.08 16.02 6.28
C LYS A 59 -23.38 16.71 7.45
N GLU A 60 -23.34 16.11 8.65
CA GLU A 60 -22.62 16.67 9.80
C GLU A 60 -21.89 15.60 10.64
N GLY A 61 -20.64 15.88 11.02
CA GLY A 61 -19.89 15.12 12.03
C GLY A 61 -19.17 13.85 11.59
N TRP A 62 -19.51 13.26 10.43
CA TRP A 62 -18.88 12.02 9.97
C TRP A 62 -17.61 12.26 9.14
N ASP A 63 -16.54 11.60 9.57
CA ASP A 63 -15.19 11.67 9.02
C ASP A 63 -14.48 10.34 9.32
N ASN A 64 -14.87 9.29 8.59
CA ASN A 64 -14.24 7.99 8.68
C ASN A 64 -13.41 7.73 7.39
N PRO A 65 -12.08 7.59 7.49
CA PRO A 65 -11.23 7.34 6.32
C PRO A 65 -11.37 5.92 5.76
N ASN A 66 -11.89 4.96 6.53
CA ASN A 66 -11.97 3.53 6.14
C ASN A 66 -13.34 3.18 5.56
N VAL A 67 -13.82 4.04 4.66
CA VAL A 67 -15.13 3.90 4.01
C VAL A 67 -14.88 3.53 2.56
N PHE A 68 -15.11 2.27 2.23
CA PHE A 68 -14.85 1.76 0.88
C PHE A 68 -16.11 1.64 0.03
N THR A 69 -17.28 1.78 0.62
CA THR A 69 -18.56 1.68 -0.10
C THR A 69 -19.58 2.61 0.51
N ILE A 70 -20.19 3.45 -0.32
CA ILE A 70 -21.33 4.28 0.01
C ILE A 70 -22.48 3.83 -0.89
N THR A 71 -23.59 3.44 -0.28
CA THR A 71 -24.81 3.06 -0.99
C THR A 71 -25.89 4.09 -0.70
N LYS A 72 -26.32 4.82 -1.73
CA LYS A 72 -27.35 5.84 -1.62
C LYS A 72 -28.71 5.25 -1.99
N LEU A 73 -29.53 5.02 -0.96
CA LEU A 73 -30.86 4.40 -1.10
C LEU A 73 -31.99 5.41 -1.39
N ARG A 74 -31.69 6.72 -1.48
CA ARG A 74 -32.67 7.78 -1.73
C ARG A 74 -32.11 8.85 -2.66
N SER A 75 -32.91 9.26 -3.64
CA SER A 75 -32.65 10.32 -4.60
C SER A 75 -33.04 11.71 -4.10
N SER A 76 -32.46 12.14 -2.97
CA SER A 76 -32.73 13.47 -2.41
C SER A 76 -31.45 14.23 -2.05
N GLY A 77 -31.41 15.52 -2.39
CA GLY A 77 -30.29 16.42 -2.13
C GLY A 77 -29.81 17.12 -3.41
N SER A 78 -29.21 18.30 -3.27
CA SER A 78 -28.56 19.00 -4.39
C SER A 78 -27.29 18.26 -4.83
N ASP A 79 -26.91 18.41 -6.09
CA ASP A 79 -25.68 17.80 -6.63
C ASP A 79 -24.42 18.21 -5.83
N ILE A 80 -24.40 19.44 -5.32
CA ILE A 80 -23.35 19.94 -4.41
C ILE A 80 -23.27 19.11 -3.12
N SER A 81 -24.41 18.79 -2.50
CA SER A 81 -24.46 17.92 -1.32
C SER A 81 -23.93 16.53 -1.64
N LYS A 82 -24.27 15.98 -2.82
CA LYS A 82 -23.84 14.65 -3.25
C LYS A 82 -22.32 14.58 -3.47
N ILE A 83 -21.72 15.61 -4.07
CA ILE A 83 -20.26 15.70 -4.27
C ILE A 83 -19.53 15.77 -2.91
N GLN A 84 -20.07 16.54 -1.96
CA GLN A 84 -19.50 16.61 -0.61
C GLN A 84 -19.60 15.26 0.13
N GLU A 85 -20.70 14.52 -0.04
CA GLU A 85 -20.89 13.17 0.49
C GLU A 85 -19.81 12.20 -0.05
N VAL A 86 -19.58 12.20 -1.36
CA VAL A 86 -18.52 11.40 -2.01
C VAL A 86 -17.14 11.83 -1.53
N GLY A 87 -16.88 13.14 -1.45
CA GLY A 87 -15.60 13.70 -0.99
C GLY A 87 -15.21 13.28 0.42
N ARG A 88 -16.19 13.01 1.31
CA ARG A 88 -15.91 12.47 2.65
C ARG A 88 -15.38 11.03 2.61
N GLY A 89 -15.78 10.23 1.62
CA GLY A 89 -15.32 8.84 1.43
C GLY A 89 -14.01 8.71 0.65
N LEU A 90 -13.50 9.78 0.04
CA LEU A 90 -12.25 9.77 -0.76
C LEU A 90 -10.98 9.96 0.08
N ARG A 91 -11.10 9.94 1.40
CA ARG A 91 -9.95 10.10 2.31
C ARG A 91 -9.08 8.84 2.27
N LEU A 92 -7.76 9.01 2.35
CA LEU A 92 -6.85 7.88 2.45
C LEU A 92 -7.16 7.07 3.72
N PRO A 93 -7.32 5.74 3.61
CA PRO A 93 -7.63 4.88 4.75
C PRO A 93 -6.45 4.83 5.72
N VAL A 94 -6.73 4.39 6.94
CA VAL A 94 -5.74 4.16 7.99
C VAL A 94 -5.59 2.69 8.32
N ASP A 95 -4.39 2.29 8.73
CA ASP A 95 -4.08 0.95 9.23
C ASP A 95 -4.59 0.73 10.68
N GLU A 96 -4.31 -0.44 11.25
CA GLU A 96 -4.69 -0.79 12.63
C GLU A 96 -4.03 0.10 13.71
N TYR A 97 -2.97 0.82 13.36
CA TYR A 97 -2.25 1.75 14.22
C TYR A 97 -2.70 3.20 14.02
N GLY A 98 -3.59 3.46 13.05
CA GLY A 98 -4.08 4.79 12.71
C GLY A 98 -3.20 5.57 11.73
N ASN A 99 -2.20 4.94 11.11
CA ASN A 99 -1.36 5.57 10.10
C ASN A 99 -2.08 5.57 8.75
N ARG A 100 -2.01 6.69 8.01
CA ARG A 100 -2.59 6.78 6.67
C ARG A 100 -1.79 5.91 5.69
N ILE A 101 -2.49 5.09 4.93
CA ILE A 101 -1.93 4.20 3.91
C ILE A 101 -1.94 4.95 2.57
N SER A 102 -0.76 5.21 2.00
CA SER A 102 -0.59 5.95 0.74
C SER A 102 0.19 5.18 -0.34
N ASP A 103 0.76 4.03 0.02
CA ASP A 103 1.55 3.14 -0.83
C ASP A 103 0.68 2.24 -1.73
N THR A 104 -0.60 2.08 -1.40
CA THR A 104 -1.57 1.25 -2.13
C THR A 104 -2.70 2.09 -2.72
N GLU A 105 -3.16 1.74 -3.93
CA GLU A 105 -4.34 2.38 -4.53
C GLU A 105 -5.64 1.80 -3.94
N PHE A 106 -6.44 2.67 -3.31
CA PHE A 106 -7.77 2.33 -2.80
C PHE A 106 -8.87 2.94 -3.68
N ARG A 107 -10.02 2.27 -3.76
CA ARG A 107 -11.19 2.74 -4.50
C ARG A 107 -12.41 2.81 -3.59
N LEU A 108 -13.17 3.90 -3.73
CA LEU A 108 -14.47 4.09 -3.12
C LEU A 108 -15.55 3.62 -4.11
N ASN A 109 -16.36 2.65 -3.72
CA ASN A 109 -17.53 2.25 -4.47
C ASN A 109 -18.70 3.19 -4.11
N TYR A 110 -19.26 3.89 -5.10
CA TYR A 110 -20.45 4.71 -4.92
C TYR A 110 -21.62 4.08 -5.67
N ILE A 111 -22.57 3.53 -4.93
CA ILE A 111 -23.72 2.80 -5.48
C ILE A 111 -24.93 3.73 -5.39
N VAL A 112 -25.56 4.00 -6.53
CA VAL A 112 -26.77 4.82 -6.63
C VAL A 112 -27.91 4.03 -7.26
N ASP A 113 -29.13 4.45 -6.97
CA ASP A 113 -30.34 3.93 -7.60
C ASP A 113 -30.50 4.46 -9.04
N PHE A 114 -31.35 3.80 -9.86
CA PHE A 114 -31.61 4.18 -11.26
C PHE A 114 -32.09 5.62 -11.41
N THR A 115 -32.77 6.16 -10.39
CA THR A 115 -33.22 7.55 -10.35
C THR A 115 -32.09 8.59 -10.33
N GLU A 116 -30.85 8.17 -10.06
CA GLU A 116 -29.66 9.01 -9.92
C GLU A 116 -28.58 8.66 -10.97
N ALA A 117 -28.93 7.89 -12.01
CA ALA A 117 -28.02 7.52 -13.10
C ALA A 117 -27.40 8.77 -13.77
N ASP A 118 -28.23 9.77 -14.09
CA ASP A 118 -27.78 11.04 -14.67
C ASP A 118 -26.77 11.78 -13.77
N PHE A 119 -26.91 11.68 -12.44
CA PHE A 119 -25.95 12.28 -11.51
C PHE A 119 -24.61 11.53 -11.54
N ALA A 120 -24.63 10.19 -11.56
CA ALA A 120 -23.41 9.39 -11.67
C ALA A 120 -22.68 9.67 -13.00
N GLU A 121 -23.40 9.76 -14.12
CA GLU A 121 -22.84 10.13 -15.41
C GLU A 121 -22.25 11.55 -15.40
N LYS A 122 -22.96 12.52 -14.82
CA LYS A 122 -22.45 13.88 -14.62
C LYS A 122 -21.23 13.92 -13.72
N LEU A 123 -21.17 13.12 -12.66
CA LEU A 123 -20.03 13.04 -11.75
C LEU A 123 -18.82 12.44 -12.46
N ILE A 124 -19.01 11.37 -13.24
CA ILE A 124 -17.99 10.78 -14.10
C ILE A 124 -17.51 11.81 -15.11
N ALA A 125 -18.42 12.49 -15.81
CA ALA A 125 -18.10 13.51 -16.80
C ALA A 125 -17.45 14.75 -16.18
N GLN A 126 -17.82 15.15 -14.97
CA GLN A 126 -17.22 16.27 -14.26
C GLN A 126 -15.82 15.91 -13.78
N ILE A 127 -15.63 14.76 -13.11
CA ILE A 127 -14.33 14.37 -12.57
C ILE A 127 -13.35 13.95 -13.67
N ASN A 128 -13.80 13.16 -14.65
CA ASN A 128 -12.94 12.73 -15.76
C ASN A 128 -12.85 13.79 -16.89
N GLY A 129 -13.82 14.71 -16.98
CA GLY A 129 -13.85 15.76 -18.00
C GLY A 129 -13.31 17.12 -17.54
N GLU A 130 -13.22 17.39 -16.22
CA GLU A 130 -12.38 18.45 -15.68
C GLU A 130 -10.91 18.08 -15.87
N ARG A 131 -10.41 18.35 -17.07
CA ARG A 131 -8.97 18.54 -17.26
C ARG A 131 -8.57 19.70 -16.35
N PRO A 132 -7.50 19.60 -15.56
CA PRO A 132 -7.04 20.75 -14.77
C PRO A 132 -6.86 21.94 -15.72
N ALA A 133 -7.58 23.02 -15.45
CA ALA A 133 -7.50 24.29 -16.14
C ALA A 133 -6.18 25.02 -15.84
N ALA A 134 -5.08 24.28 -15.70
CA ALA A 134 -3.75 24.86 -15.64
C ALA A 134 -3.49 25.52 -16.99
N THR A 135 -3.68 26.83 -17.02
CA THR A 135 -3.39 27.67 -18.18
C THR A 135 -1.90 28.02 -18.20
N SER A 136 -1.23 27.87 -17.06
CA SER A 136 0.20 28.10 -16.86
C SER A 136 0.80 27.08 -15.89
N LEU A 137 2.10 26.83 -16.04
CA LEU A 137 2.92 26.05 -15.10
C LEU A 137 3.43 26.98 -13.99
N SER A 138 3.60 26.45 -12.78
CA SER A 138 4.39 27.11 -11.73
C SER A 138 5.85 26.66 -11.80
N GLU A 139 6.75 27.54 -11.38
CA GLU A 139 8.18 27.23 -11.28
C GLU A 139 8.46 26.06 -10.35
N SER A 140 7.70 25.94 -9.25
CA SER A 140 7.76 24.79 -8.33
C SER A 140 7.37 23.46 -8.99
N MET A 141 6.38 23.47 -9.89
CA MET A 141 5.95 22.27 -10.62
C MET A 141 6.99 21.87 -11.66
N LEU A 142 7.59 22.84 -12.35
CA LEU A 142 8.70 22.60 -13.26
C LEU A 142 9.88 21.97 -12.52
N GLN A 143 10.26 22.48 -11.35
CA GLN A 143 11.33 21.91 -10.52
C GLN A 143 11.00 20.49 -10.06
N GLU A 144 9.76 20.22 -9.66
CA GLU A 144 9.35 18.88 -9.22
C GLU A 144 9.40 17.87 -10.37
N VAL A 145 8.92 18.26 -11.57
CA VAL A 145 8.94 17.40 -12.75
C VAL A 145 10.36 17.24 -13.30
N ALA A 146 11.17 18.30 -13.31
CA ALA A 146 12.59 18.25 -13.68
C ALA A 146 13.37 17.29 -12.78
N LYS A 147 13.13 17.37 -11.47
CA LYS A 147 13.69 16.44 -10.49
C LYS A 147 13.25 14.99 -10.73
N LYS A 148 12.00 14.75 -11.13
CA LYS A 148 11.50 13.41 -11.50
C LYS A 148 12.17 12.89 -12.78
N LEU A 149 12.34 13.75 -13.78
CA LEU A 149 12.94 13.42 -15.07
C LEU A 149 14.48 13.38 -15.03
N GLY A 150 15.11 13.79 -13.91
CA GLY A 150 16.57 13.83 -13.76
C GLY A 150 17.26 14.86 -14.65
N VAL A 151 16.54 15.92 -15.04
CA VAL A 151 17.04 17.02 -15.87
C VAL A 151 17.08 18.31 -15.06
N ASP A 152 17.89 19.27 -15.48
CA ASP A 152 17.84 20.61 -14.91
C ASP A 152 16.50 21.28 -15.26
N ALA A 153 15.99 22.12 -14.35
CA ALA A 153 14.71 22.80 -14.53
C ALA A 153 14.76 23.77 -15.73
N ASP A 154 15.88 24.45 -15.95
CA ASP A 154 16.05 25.38 -17.06
C ASP A 154 16.14 24.62 -18.39
N ASP A 155 16.82 23.47 -18.41
CA ASP A 155 16.90 22.59 -19.59
C ASP A 155 15.52 22.03 -19.97
N LEU A 156 14.72 21.65 -18.96
CA LEU A 156 13.36 21.19 -19.18
C LEU A 156 12.47 22.32 -19.72
N PHE A 157 12.62 23.53 -19.18
CA PHE A 157 11.91 24.71 -19.66
C PHE A 157 12.21 25.00 -21.13
N ASP A 158 13.49 25.01 -21.50
CA ASP A 158 13.92 25.26 -22.87
C ASP A 158 13.44 24.16 -23.83
N THR A 159 13.42 22.90 -23.38
CA THR A 159 12.88 21.77 -24.15
C THR A 159 11.38 21.94 -24.41
N LEU A 160 10.59 22.26 -23.38
CA LEU A 160 9.15 22.47 -23.51
C LEU A 160 8.82 23.67 -24.41
N ARG A 161 9.64 24.71 -24.35
CA ARG A 161 9.52 25.90 -25.20
C ARG A 161 9.91 25.62 -26.64
N ALA A 162 11.00 24.88 -26.87
CA ALA A 162 11.44 24.48 -28.21
C ALA A 162 10.39 23.62 -28.94
N LYS A 163 9.66 22.78 -28.19
CA LYS A 163 8.54 21.98 -28.71
C LYS A 163 7.23 22.77 -28.87
N GLY A 164 7.21 24.05 -28.48
CA GLY A 164 6.03 24.91 -28.58
C GLY A 164 4.91 24.57 -27.60
N TYR A 165 5.21 23.80 -26.54
CA TYR A 165 4.24 23.42 -25.52
C TYR A 165 3.94 24.55 -24.54
N ILE A 166 4.93 25.40 -24.24
CA ILE A 166 4.78 26.55 -23.36
C ILE A 166 5.39 27.82 -23.96
N ASP A 167 4.93 28.98 -23.50
CA ASP A 167 5.53 30.27 -23.81
C ASP A 167 6.55 30.73 -22.74
N ARG A 168 7.15 31.91 -22.96
CA ARG A 168 8.12 32.54 -22.03
C ARG A 168 7.55 32.85 -20.64
N ARG A 169 6.23 32.82 -20.47
CA ARG A 169 5.51 33.10 -19.23
C ARG A 169 4.96 31.82 -18.59
N TYR A 170 5.47 30.65 -19.00
CA TYR A 170 5.00 29.35 -18.56
C TYR A 170 3.55 29.03 -18.95
N THR A 171 2.96 29.77 -19.89
CA THR A 171 1.60 29.55 -20.37
C THR A 171 1.58 28.36 -21.32
N ILE A 172 0.71 27.39 -21.08
CA ILE A 172 0.57 26.20 -21.93
C ILE A 172 -0.14 26.59 -23.22
N ASN A 173 0.46 26.27 -24.36
CA ASN A 173 -0.12 26.48 -25.67
C ASN A 173 -1.39 25.62 -25.84
N PRO A 174 -2.59 26.24 -25.99
CA PRO A 174 -3.84 25.49 -26.08
C PRO A 174 -3.88 24.47 -27.21
N ALA A 175 -3.24 24.75 -28.34
CA ALA A 175 -3.23 23.89 -29.52
C ALA A 175 -2.38 22.62 -29.32
N MET A 176 -1.31 22.71 -28.53
CA MET A 176 -0.36 21.61 -28.29
C MET A 176 -0.60 20.90 -26.95
N ARG A 177 -1.65 21.31 -26.21
CA ARG A 177 -1.95 20.84 -24.86
C ARG A 177 -2.12 19.31 -24.76
N LEU A 178 -2.72 18.68 -25.78
CA LEU A 178 -2.90 17.22 -25.80
C LEU A 178 -1.57 16.48 -25.87
N ALA A 179 -0.72 16.83 -26.84
CA ALA A 179 0.60 16.25 -27.02
C ALA A 179 1.51 16.51 -25.81
N PHE A 180 1.41 17.72 -25.21
CA PHE A 180 2.15 18.08 -24.00
C PHE A 180 1.89 17.12 -22.83
N PHE A 181 0.63 16.84 -22.50
CA PHE A 181 0.29 15.96 -21.37
C PHE A 181 0.49 14.47 -21.67
N GLU A 182 0.46 14.07 -22.94
CA GLU A 182 0.78 12.70 -23.36
C GLU A 182 2.29 12.42 -23.22
N GLU A 183 3.14 13.39 -23.59
CA GLU A 183 4.59 13.25 -23.53
C GLU A 183 5.16 13.55 -22.14
N TYR A 184 4.55 14.48 -21.40
CA TYR A 184 4.97 14.87 -20.05
C TYR A 184 3.83 14.72 -19.02
N PRO A 185 3.43 13.48 -18.69
CA PRO A 185 2.34 13.21 -17.74
C PRO A 185 2.64 13.72 -16.32
N GLY A 186 3.90 13.98 -15.99
CA GLY A 186 4.32 14.54 -14.69
C GLY A 186 3.78 15.94 -14.39
N PHE A 187 3.40 16.73 -15.41
CA PHE A 187 2.76 18.04 -15.23
C PHE A 187 1.25 17.96 -14.98
N PHE A 188 0.69 16.75 -14.96
CA PHE A 188 -0.72 16.55 -14.75
C PHE A 188 -1.06 16.70 -13.26
N SER A 189 -1.73 17.80 -12.89
CA SER A 189 -2.20 18.07 -11.51
C SER A 189 -3.66 17.70 -11.27
N GLY A 190 -4.28 16.95 -12.17
CA GLY A 190 -5.68 16.50 -12.09
C GLY A 190 -5.83 15.02 -11.74
N VAL A 191 -7.09 14.56 -11.68
CA VAL A 191 -7.41 13.13 -11.57
C VAL A 191 -7.14 12.48 -12.94
N ALA A 192 -6.23 11.50 -13.00
CA ALA A 192 -5.88 10.84 -14.27
C ALA A 192 -7.13 10.24 -14.95
N PRO A 193 -7.21 10.24 -16.29
CA PRO A 193 -8.34 9.62 -17.00
C PRO A 193 -8.56 8.17 -16.53
N GLY A 194 -9.79 7.79 -16.22
CA GLY A 194 -10.16 6.41 -15.84
C GLY A 194 -10.02 6.07 -14.35
N LYS A 195 -9.88 7.08 -13.48
CA LYS A 195 -9.93 6.94 -12.01
C LYS A 195 -11.35 6.74 -11.48
N VAL A 196 -12.36 7.34 -12.11
CA VAL A 196 -13.77 7.02 -11.87
C VAL A 196 -14.26 6.13 -13.00
N ARG A 197 -14.67 4.90 -12.67
CA ARG A 197 -15.12 3.88 -13.61
C ARG A 197 -16.60 3.57 -13.37
N ASP A 198 -17.36 3.39 -14.44
CA ASP A 198 -18.70 2.83 -14.34
C ASP A 198 -18.62 1.31 -14.38
N ASN A 199 -18.77 0.69 -13.20
CA ASN A 199 -18.77 -0.76 -13.06
C ASN A 199 -19.98 -1.45 -13.75
N ASN A 200 -21.00 -0.70 -14.20
CA ASN A 200 -22.11 -1.26 -14.96
C ASN A 200 -21.75 -1.48 -16.44
N LEU A 201 -20.86 -0.63 -16.98
CA LEU A 201 -20.35 -0.74 -18.35
C LEU A 201 -19.22 -1.77 -18.42
N ASP A 202 -18.36 -1.81 -17.40
CA ASP A 202 -17.27 -2.77 -17.27
C ASP A 202 -17.72 -4.02 -16.50
N LYS A 203 -18.49 -4.91 -17.14
CA LYS A 203 -18.67 -6.25 -16.57
C LYS A 203 -17.30 -6.95 -16.57
N PRO A 204 -16.75 -7.36 -15.41
CA PRO A 204 -15.48 -8.06 -15.38
C PRO A 204 -15.61 -9.31 -16.25
N LYS A 205 -14.85 -9.36 -17.34
CA LYS A 205 -14.87 -10.50 -18.23
C LYS A 205 -14.21 -11.66 -17.48
N PRO A 206 -14.88 -12.81 -17.32
CA PRO A 206 -14.25 -13.98 -16.74
C PRO A 206 -13.04 -14.36 -17.58
N ILE A 207 -11.85 -14.38 -16.98
CA ILE A 207 -10.63 -14.79 -17.67
C ILE A 207 -10.59 -16.31 -17.62
N ARG A 208 -10.46 -16.98 -18.77
CA ARG A 208 -10.36 -18.43 -18.81
C ARG A 208 -8.91 -18.87 -18.74
N ILE A 209 -8.70 -19.98 -18.04
CA ILE A 209 -7.40 -20.66 -17.97
C ILE A 209 -7.33 -21.67 -19.12
N ARG A 210 -6.23 -21.66 -19.88
CA ARG A 210 -5.97 -22.63 -20.95
C ARG A 210 -5.45 -23.95 -20.34
N PRO A 211 -6.22 -25.06 -20.38
CA PRO A 211 -5.83 -26.28 -19.66
C PRO A 211 -4.51 -26.87 -20.15
N ALA A 212 -4.24 -26.86 -21.46
CA ALA A 212 -3.00 -27.37 -22.02
C ALA A 212 -1.77 -26.59 -21.53
N VAL A 213 -1.86 -25.26 -21.48
CA VAL A 213 -0.79 -24.39 -20.97
C VAL A 213 -0.59 -24.59 -19.47
N TYR A 214 -1.69 -24.76 -18.72
CA TYR A 214 -1.61 -25.11 -17.30
C TYR A 214 -0.91 -26.44 -17.05
N GLN A 215 -1.16 -27.48 -17.87
CA GLN A 215 -0.51 -28.79 -17.69
C GLN A 215 1.01 -28.69 -17.80
N GLU A 216 1.52 -27.90 -18.75
CA GLU A 216 2.95 -27.62 -18.90
C GLU A 216 3.52 -26.82 -17.71
N LEU A 217 2.72 -25.96 -17.07
CA LEU A 217 3.09 -25.17 -15.89
C LEU A 217 2.86 -25.90 -14.56
N LYS A 218 2.22 -27.07 -14.57
CA LYS A 218 1.64 -27.69 -13.37
C LYS A 218 2.67 -27.98 -12.28
N ASP A 219 3.78 -28.62 -12.65
CA ASP A 219 4.85 -28.95 -11.70
C ASP A 219 5.42 -27.70 -11.04
N LEU A 220 5.72 -26.66 -11.84
CA LEU A 220 6.18 -25.38 -11.33
C LEU A 220 5.15 -24.74 -10.40
N TRP A 221 3.88 -24.69 -10.82
CA TRP A 221 2.83 -24.09 -10.02
C TRP A 221 2.64 -24.79 -8.66
N GLU A 222 2.58 -26.12 -8.66
CA GLU A 222 2.42 -26.90 -7.43
C GLU A 222 3.61 -26.71 -6.48
N LYS A 223 4.83 -26.70 -7.02
CA LYS A 223 6.05 -26.46 -6.24
C LYS A 223 6.12 -25.06 -5.65
N LEU A 224 5.67 -24.04 -6.37
CA LEU A 224 5.58 -22.68 -5.86
C LEU A 224 4.53 -22.53 -4.75
N ASN A 225 3.50 -23.38 -4.72
CA ASN A 225 2.43 -23.30 -3.71
C ASN A 225 2.70 -24.15 -2.46
N GLU A 226 3.81 -24.91 -2.40
CA GLU A 226 4.28 -25.55 -1.17
C GLU A 226 4.49 -24.49 -0.07
N LYS A 227 4.06 -24.79 1.15
CA LYS A 227 4.10 -23.81 2.24
C LYS A 227 5.43 -23.84 2.95
N TYR A 228 5.99 -22.65 3.13
CA TYR A 228 7.23 -22.40 3.85
C TYR A 228 6.97 -21.48 5.05
N LEU A 229 7.77 -21.67 6.09
CA LEU A 229 7.84 -20.77 7.25
C LEU A 229 9.18 -20.05 7.26
N ILE A 230 9.18 -18.84 7.82
CA ILE A 230 10.42 -18.13 8.13
C ILE A 230 10.95 -18.69 9.45
N ALA A 231 12.19 -19.19 9.42
CA ALA A 231 12.96 -19.47 10.61
C ALA A 231 13.96 -18.33 10.81
N ILE A 232 13.79 -17.58 11.90
CA ILE A 232 14.69 -16.51 12.32
C ILE A 232 15.74 -17.10 13.25
N GLU A 233 16.98 -16.68 13.11
CA GLU A 233 18.04 -17.07 14.06
C GLU A 233 17.74 -16.51 15.46
N ASP A 234 17.95 -17.32 16.50
CA ASP A 234 17.71 -16.90 17.88
C ASP A 234 18.65 -15.75 18.30
N PHE A 235 18.10 -14.76 18.99
CA PHE A 235 18.87 -13.70 19.64
C PHE A 235 18.99 -14.01 21.12
N SER A 236 20.21 -13.95 21.68
CA SER A 236 20.37 -14.10 23.13
C SER A 236 19.79 -12.89 23.88
N GLU A 237 19.33 -13.10 25.11
CA GLU A 237 18.84 -11.99 25.94
C GLU A 237 19.92 -10.92 26.12
N GLU A 238 21.19 -11.32 26.25
CA GLU A 238 22.34 -10.41 26.38
C GLU A 238 22.53 -9.54 25.13
N GLN A 239 22.39 -10.12 23.95
CA GLN A 239 22.44 -9.38 22.68
C GLN A 239 21.30 -8.36 22.60
N LEU A 240 20.08 -8.76 22.96
CA LEU A 240 18.91 -7.87 22.95
C LEU A 240 19.07 -6.72 23.96
N VAL A 241 19.54 -7.01 25.17
CA VAL A 241 19.80 -6.00 26.19
C VAL A 241 20.83 -4.99 25.70
N SER A 242 21.99 -5.47 25.21
CA SER A 242 23.06 -4.59 24.71
C SER A 242 22.61 -3.72 23.54
N THR A 243 21.83 -4.29 22.61
CA THR A 243 21.21 -3.57 21.49
C THR A 243 20.30 -2.45 21.99
N LEU A 244 19.37 -2.76 22.89
CA LEU A 244 18.43 -1.78 23.42
C LEU A 244 19.15 -0.62 24.11
N VAL A 245 20.21 -0.91 24.88
CA VAL A 245 21.04 0.12 25.52
C VAL A 245 21.66 1.06 24.48
N GLN A 246 22.15 0.52 23.36
CA GLN A 246 22.68 1.34 22.25
C GLN A 246 21.57 2.19 21.61
N LEU A 247 20.37 1.62 21.40
CA LEU A 247 19.22 2.38 20.88
C LEU A 247 18.80 3.51 21.83
N TYR A 248 18.88 3.30 23.15
CA TYR A 248 18.57 4.33 24.16
C TYR A 248 19.60 5.46 24.20
N ALA A 249 20.88 5.13 24.01
CA ALA A 249 21.95 6.12 23.95
C ALA A 249 21.80 7.06 22.74
N GLY A 250 21.09 6.61 21.70
CA GLY A 250 20.83 7.37 20.49
C GLY A 250 22.06 7.43 19.57
N GLY A 251 21.78 7.57 18.27
CA GLY A 251 22.73 8.15 17.31
C GLY A 251 22.64 9.69 17.39
N GLU A 252 22.29 10.35 16.28
CA GLU A 252 22.13 11.81 16.21
C GLU A 252 20.85 12.36 16.88
N SER A 253 19.95 11.50 17.38
CA SER A 253 18.69 11.92 18.04
C SER A 253 18.39 11.04 19.25
N SER A 254 18.19 11.67 20.41
CA SER A 254 17.81 10.99 21.65
C SER A 254 16.39 10.43 21.55
N VAL A 255 16.19 9.16 21.95
CA VAL A 255 14.85 8.58 22.07
C VAL A 255 14.06 9.19 23.25
N PHE A 256 14.77 9.76 24.22
CA PHE A 256 14.20 10.47 25.35
C PHE A 256 13.93 11.92 24.96
N ASN A 257 12.65 12.31 24.95
CA ASN A 257 12.20 13.67 24.65
C ASN A 257 11.33 14.21 25.78
N GLU A 258 11.49 15.50 26.05
CA GLU A 258 10.64 16.26 26.96
C GLU A 258 9.54 16.97 26.15
N LEU A 259 8.30 16.90 26.63
CA LEU A 259 7.16 17.53 25.97
C LEU A 259 7.02 18.98 26.49
N VAL A 260 7.50 19.94 25.70
CA VAL A 260 7.43 21.38 26.02
C VAL A 260 6.25 21.99 25.29
N ILE A 261 5.30 22.56 26.02
CA ILE A 261 4.21 23.36 25.44
C ILE A 261 4.62 24.83 25.52
N THR A 262 4.81 25.46 24.36
CA THR A 262 5.11 26.88 24.27
C THR A 262 3.84 27.65 23.93
N SER A 263 3.37 28.51 24.84
CA SER A 263 2.20 29.36 24.60
C SER A 263 2.63 30.72 24.07
N LYS A 264 2.38 31.03 22.80
CA LYS A 264 2.61 32.37 22.24
C LYS A 264 1.34 33.20 22.33
N ARG A 265 1.43 34.43 22.86
CA ARG A 265 0.31 35.38 22.88
C ARG A 265 0.58 36.50 21.89
N GLU A 266 -0.32 36.67 20.92
CA GLU A 266 -0.27 37.77 19.96
C GLU A 266 -1.36 38.78 20.30
N VAL A 267 -0.97 40.04 20.45
CA VAL A 267 -1.88 41.15 20.76
C VAL A 267 -1.90 42.10 19.56
N VAL A 268 -3.08 42.31 18.99
CA VAL A 268 -3.24 43.25 17.87
C VAL A 268 -3.53 44.63 18.43
N ARG A 269 -2.67 45.61 18.15
CA ARG A 269 -2.88 47.03 18.48
C ARG A 269 -3.07 47.84 17.21
N GLY A 270 -4.03 48.77 17.24
CA GLY A 270 -4.19 49.76 16.18
C GLY A 270 -3.40 51.03 16.52
N GLU A 271 -2.41 51.36 15.71
CA GLU A 271 -1.72 52.67 15.74
C GLU A 271 -1.80 53.31 14.35
N ASN A 272 -2.22 54.58 14.31
CA ASN A 272 -2.28 55.40 13.08
C ASN A 272 -2.99 54.74 11.88
N GLY A 273 -4.09 54.04 12.11
CA GLY A 273 -4.89 53.40 11.04
C GLY A 273 -4.34 52.08 10.53
N ASN A 274 -3.21 51.60 11.07
CA ASN A 274 -2.65 50.29 10.75
C ASN A 274 -2.80 49.33 11.94
N MET A 275 -3.12 48.07 11.64
CA MET A 275 -3.20 46.98 12.61
C MET A 275 -1.81 46.36 12.74
N VAL A 276 -1.18 46.50 13.90
CA VAL A 276 0.13 45.90 14.19
C VAL A 276 -0.05 44.73 15.15
N VAL A 277 0.40 43.55 14.73
CA VAL A 277 0.48 42.36 15.59
C VAL A 277 1.74 42.47 16.43
N VAL A 278 1.59 42.70 17.73
CA VAL A 278 2.69 42.69 18.69
C VAL A 278 2.69 41.33 19.38
N GLY A 279 3.68 40.50 19.08
CA GLY A 279 3.91 39.24 19.78
C GLY A 279 4.55 39.50 21.14
N GLY A 280 3.93 39.00 22.22
CA GLY A 280 4.60 38.91 23.52
C GLY A 280 5.32 37.56 23.66
N ASP A 281 6.45 37.55 24.37
CA ASP A 281 7.17 36.32 24.66
C ASP A 281 6.28 35.36 25.45
N GLY A 282 6.20 34.14 24.94
CA GLY A 282 5.44 33.06 25.54
C GLY A 282 6.14 32.47 26.75
N VAL A 283 5.39 32.11 27.79
CA VAL A 283 5.92 31.27 28.87
C VAL A 283 5.96 29.83 28.38
N GLN A 284 7.11 29.17 28.49
CA GLN A 284 7.21 27.72 28.29
C GLN A 284 6.66 27.00 29.51
N TYR A 285 5.66 26.15 29.30
CA TYR A 285 5.17 25.23 30.33
C TYR A 285 5.61 23.81 29.95
N VAL A 286 6.36 23.16 30.83
CA VAL A 286 6.65 21.74 30.70
C VAL A 286 5.42 20.98 31.19
N TYR A 287 4.73 20.30 30.27
CA TYR A 287 3.55 19.49 30.60
C TYR A 287 3.99 18.05 30.88
N GLU A 288 4.21 17.71 32.15
CA GLU A 288 4.74 16.40 32.55
C GLU A 288 3.63 15.36 32.76
N LYS A 289 3.08 14.83 31.66
CA LYS A 289 2.30 13.58 31.74
C LYS A 289 3.23 12.38 31.57
N HIS A 290 3.80 11.92 32.68
CA HIS A 290 4.59 10.70 32.71
C HIS A 290 3.71 9.46 32.97
N LEU A 291 4.14 8.34 32.42
CA LEU A 291 3.58 7.02 32.62
C LEU A 291 4.29 6.34 33.80
N PRO A 292 3.57 5.62 34.68
CA PRO A 292 4.19 4.72 35.64
C PRO A 292 5.13 3.74 34.92
N TYR A 293 6.33 3.50 35.48
CA TYR A 293 7.35 2.66 34.83
C TYR A 293 6.85 1.26 34.47
N SER A 294 6.05 0.64 35.33
CA SER A 294 5.45 -0.67 35.07
C SER A 294 4.47 -0.66 33.91
N GLU A 295 3.70 0.42 33.73
CA GLU A 295 2.80 0.61 32.60
C GLU A 295 3.59 0.86 31.31
N PHE A 296 4.62 1.70 31.38
CA PHE A 296 5.53 1.95 30.26
C PHE A 296 6.16 0.65 29.74
N LEU A 297 6.71 -0.19 30.62
CA LEU A 297 7.29 -1.49 30.25
C LEU A 297 6.26 -2.44 29.64
N ARG A 298 5.06 -2.54 30.19
CA ARG A 298 4.00 -3.42 29.64
C ARG A 298 3.58 -2.98 28.26
N ARG A 299 3.40 -1.67 28.04
CA ARG A 299 3.05 -1.12 26.73
C ARG A 299 4.18 -1.31 25.72
N LEU A 300 5.42 -1.05 26.11
CA LEU A 300 6.59 -1.27 25.25
C LEU A 300 6.76 -2.75 24.90
N SER A 301 6.59 -3.65 25.88
CA SER A 301 6.62 -5.11 25.66
C SER A 301 5.53 -5.54 24.68
N LYS A 302 4.32 -5.00 24.80
CA LYS A 302 3.22 -5.30 23.88
C LYS A 302 3.50 -4.85 22.45
N GLN A 303 4.17 -3.71 22.24
CA GLN A 303 4.47 -3.20 20.91
C GLN A 303 5.69 -3.89 20.28
N THR A 304 6.74 -4.13 21.07
CA THR A 304 8.01 -4.72 20.59
C THR A 304 8.04 -6.25 20.64
N HIS A 305 7.10 -6.88 21.35
CA HIS A 305 7.04 -8.32 21.64
C HIS A 305 8.23 -8.85 22.46
N LEU A 306 9.01 -7.96 23.08
CA LEU A 306 10.12 -8.34 23.95
C LEU A 306 9.64 -8.66 25.37
N ALA A 307 10.34 -9.59 26.02
CA ALA A 307 10.09 -9.92 27.42
C ALA A 307 10.33 -8.70 28.33
N ILE A 308 9.45 -8.51 29.32
CA ILE A 308 9.57 -7.41 30.29
C ILE A 308 10.90 -7.47 31.04
N THR A 309 11.43 -8.66 31.30
CA THR A 309 12.74 -8.87 31.95
C THR A 309 13.88 -8.30 31.13
N VAL A 310 13.89 -8.53 29.80
CA VAL A 310 14.88 -7.99 28.86
C VAL A 310 14.80 -6.46 28.81
N LEU A 311 13.59 -5.91 28.68
CA LEU A 311 13.38 -4.46 28.68
C LEU A 311 13.79 -3.82 30.02
N HIS A 312 13.48 -4.46 31.14
CA HIS A 312 13.89 -3.96 32.45
C HIS A 312 15.41 -3.96 32.59
N ALA A 313 16.07 -5.06 32.20
CA ALA A 313 17.51 -5.19 32.25
C ALA A 313 18.21 -4.13 31.39
N SER A 314 17.72 -3.85 30.19
CA SER A 314 18.27 -2.79 29.33
C SER A 314 18.15 -1.39 29.95
N PHE A 315 17.00 -1.06 30.54
CA PHE A 315 16.84 0.22 31.24
C PHE A 315 17.74 0.34 32.47
N VAL A 316 17.90 -0.73 33.25
CA VAL A 316 18.81 -0.74 34.41
C VAL A 316 20.26 -0.54 33.96
N GLN A 317 20.68 -1.22 32.89
CA GLN A 317 22.02 -1.08 32.34
C GLN A 317 22.26 0.33 31.79
N TYR A 318 21.30 0.89 31.07
CA TYR A 318 21.37 2.25 30.56
C TYR A 318 21.42 3.29 31.70
N ALA A 319 20.57 3.14 32.73
CA ALA A 319 20.54 4.03 33.89
C ALA A 319 21.89 4.07 34.63
N LYS A 320 22.62 2.95 34.70
CA LYS A 320 23.97 2.93 35.27
C LYS A 320 24.96 3.78 34.45
N ALA A 321 24.83 3.79 33.13
CA ALA A 321 25.69 4.58 32.24
C ALA A 321 25.40 6.08 32.33
N VAL A 322 24.11 6.48 32.34
CA VAL A 322 23.69 7.89 32.39
C VAL A 322 23.43 8.42 33.81
N ARG A 323 23.78 7.64 34.83
CA ARG A 323 23.54 7.86 36.28
C ARG A 323 22.07 7.81 36.72
N ARG A 324 21.14 8.39 35.95
CA ARG A 324 19.71 8.43 36.30
C ARG A 324 18.83 8.66 35.07
N ILE A 325 17.69 7.97 35.02
CA ILE A 325 16.60 8.25 34.09
C ILE A 325 15.48 8.91 34.89
N GLU A 326 15.18 10.18 34.59
CA GLU A 326 14.09 10.88 35.29
C GLU A 326 12.71 10.31 34.94
N PRO A 327 11.74 10.30 35.88
CA PRO A 327 10.38 9.82 35.62
C PRO A 327 9.70 10.44 34.39
N ARG A 328 9.95 11.73 34.13
CA ARG A 328 9.43 12.47 32.96
C ARG A 328 9.80 11.88 31.60
N HIS A 329 10.87 11.09 31.52
CA HIS A 329 11.28 10.40 30.30
C HIS A 329 10.39 9.21 29.96
N PHE A 330 9.65 8.65 30.93
CA PHE A 330 8.68 7.60 30.66
C PHE A 330 7.36 8.23 30.20
N ASN A 331 7.29 8.63 28.93
CA ASN A 331 6.11 9.26 28.34
C ASN A 331 5.75 8.62 26.98
N GLU A 332 4.60 8.99 26.41
CA GLU A 332 4.11 8.40 25.15
C GLU A 332 5.07 8.65 23.97
N THR A 333 5.73 9.82 23.93
CA THR A 333 6.69 10.16 22.87
C THR A 333 7.91 9.26 22.93
N THR A 334 8.51 9.08 24.12
CA THR A 334 9.64 8.16 24.29
C THR A 334 9.25 6.72 23.99
N LEU A 335 8.04 6.30 24.36
CA LEU A 335 7.54 4.97 24.02
C LEU A 335 7.47 4.76 22.51
N ALA A 336 6.92 5.73 21.77
CA ALA A 336 6.84 5.69 20.31
C ALA A 336 8.24 5.70 19.67
N ASN A 337 9.14 6.55 20.17
CA ASN A 337 10.51 6.65 19.66
C ASN A 337 11.29 5.34 19.84
N ILE A 338 11.23 4.73 21.03
CA ILE A 338 11.92 3.46 21.30
C ILE A 338 11.34 2.35 20.43
N THR A 339 10.01 2.30 20.28
CA THR A 339 9.35 1.31 19.44
C THR A 339 9.78 1.44 17.99
N SER A 340 9.76 2.66 17.44
CA SER A 340 10.21 2.94 16.08
C SER A 340 11.69 2.61 15.89
N ALA A 341 12.55 2.97 16.84
CA ALA A 341 13.99 2.68 16.76
C ALA A 341 14.25 1.17 16.81
N PHE A 342 13.52 0.44 17.66
CA PHE A 342 13.60 -1.01 17.73
C PHE A 342 13.10 -1.67 16.44
N ASP A 343 11.99 -1.21 15.87
CA ASP A 343 11.47 -1.75 14.62
C ASP A 343 12.43 -1.50 13.45
N SER A 344 13.03 -0.31 13.35
CA SER A 344 14.07 -0.03 12.35
C SER A 344 15.30 -0.91 12.54
N TRP A 345 15.75 -1.13 13.78
CA TRP A 345 16.84 -2.07 14.06
C TRP A 345 16.48 -3.50 13.67
N LYS A 346 15.31 -3.99 14.11
CA LYS A 346 14.78 -5.31 13.83
C LYS A 346 14.71 -5.57 12.32
N GLN A 347 14.19 -4.61 11.55
CA GLN A 347 14.14 -4.71 10.09
C GLN A 347 15.54 -4.85 9.48
N ARG A 348 16.54 -4.11 9.95
CA ARG A 348 17.91 -4.20 9.44
C ARG A 348 18.59 -5.52 9.78
N GLU A 349 18.49 -5.98 11.03
CA GLU A 349 19.13 -7.25 11.45
C GLU A 349 18.46 -8.47 10.82
N LEU A 350 17.13 -8.48 10.73
CA LEU A 350 16.41 -9.61 10.16
C LEU A 350 16.64 -9.76 8.65
N LYS A 351 17.13 -8.74 7.92
CA LYS A 351 17.48 -8.89 6.49
C LYS A 351 18.45 -10.05 6.25
N SER A 352 19.45 -10.21 7.12
CA SER A 352 20.49 -11.21 6.93
C SER A 352 20.19 -12.53 7.66
N ARG A 353 19.45 -12.51 8.77
CA ARG A 353 19.33 -13.64 9.72
C ARG A 353 18.03 -14.42 9.66
N PHE A 354 17.65 -14.87 8.47
CA PHE A 354 16.51 -15.75 8.31
C PHE A 354 16.72 -16.75 7.19
N THR A 355 16.08 -17.89 7.35
CA THR A 355 15.98 -18.98 6.39
C THR A 355 14.51 -19.34 6.17
N TYR A 356 14.25 -20.14 5.13
CA TYR A 356 12.94 -20.73 4.92
C TYR A 356 12.99 -22.21 5.26
N ALA A 357 11.95 -22.70 5.92
CA ALA A 357 11.77 -24.12 6.21
C ALA A 357 10.49 -24.60 5.52
N ARG A 358 10.63 -25.62 4.67
CA ARG A 358 9.48 -26.26 4.03
C ARG A 358 8.61 -26.94 5.08
N THR A 359 7.30 -26.75 4.98
CA THR A 359 6.33 -27.44 5.83
C THR A 359 5.82 -28.71 5.16
N ASN A 360 5.22 -29.61 5.96
CA ASN A 360 4.55 -30.81 5.44
C ASN A 360 3.06 -30.56 5.14
N ILE A 361 2.62 -29.30 5.04
CA ILE A 361 1.23 -28.95 4.76
C ILE A 361 0.98 -29.07 3.26
N VAL A 362 0.10 -30.00 2.89
CA VAL A 362 -0.35 -30.17 1.51
C VAL A 362 -1.66 -29.42 1.30
N ARG A 363 -1.74 -28.58 0.27
CA ARG A 363 -2.99 -27.96 -0.20
C ARG A 363 -3.19 -28.26 -1.67
N ASN A 364 -4.31 -28.90 -1.99
CA ASN A 364 -4.73 -29.15 -3.36
C ASN A 364 -5.39 -27.91 -3.98
N GLU A 365 -6.13 -27.15 -3.18
CA GLU A 365 -6.77 -25.90 -3.61
C GLU A 365 -5.77 -24.75 -3.64
N THR A 366 -5.65 -24.09 -4.79
CA THR A 366 -4.78 -22.93 -5.03
C THR A 366 -5.53 -21.88 -5.85
N ALA A 367 -4.89 -20.76 -6.16
CA ALA A 367 -5.49 -19.76 -7.04
C ALA A 367 -5.77 -20.26 -8.47
N LEU A 368 -5.17 -21.37 -8.90
CA LEU A 368 -5.39 -21.97 -10.21
C LEU A 368 -6.02 -23.37 -10.15
N THR A 369 -6.24 -23.95 -8.96
CA THR A 369 -6.75 -25.31 -8.80
C THR A 369 -7.89 -25.40 -7.80
N ASP A 370 -8.84 -26.30 -8.07
CA ASP A 370 -9.92 -26.64 -7.15
C ASP A 370 -9.43 -27.50 -5.97
N ALA A 371 -10.34 -27.85 -5.06
CA ALA A 371 -10.05 -28.70 -3.89
C ALA A 371 -9.53 -30.10 -4.24
N ASN A 372 -9.70 -30.55 -5.49
CA ASN A 372 -9.20 -31.83 -5.98
C ASN A 372 -7.85 -31.70 -6.71
N GLY A 373 -7.31 -30.49 -6.83
CA GLY A 373 -6.06 -30.22 -7.55
C GLY A 373 -6.24 -30.09 -9.07
N ASN A 374 -7.48 -30.04 -9.57
CA ASN A 374 -7.74 -29.84 -11.00
C ASN A 374 -7.72 -28.35 -11.34
N PRO A 375 -7.24 -27.95 -12.53
CA PRO A 375 -7.24 -26.55 -12.93
C PRO A 375 -8.64 -25.97 -12.98
N ILE A 376 -8.86 -24.82 -12.33
CA ILE A 376 -10.11 -24.08 -12.44
C ILE A 376 -10.27 -23.56 -13.87
N ARG A 377 -11.51 -23.42 -14.34
CA ARG A 377 -11.78 -22.97 -15.72
C ARG A 377 -11.71 -21.46 -15.89
N VAL A 378 -12.01 -20.72 -14.82
CA VAL A 378 -12.15 -19.27 -14.83
C VAL A 378 -11.49 -18.69 -13.59
N ILE A 379 -10.75 -17.61 -13.77
CA ILE A 379 -10.17 -16.81 -12.70
C ILE A 379 -10.72 -15.38 -12.75
N THR A 380 -10.88 -14.79 -11.57
CA THR A 380 -11.32 -13.40 -11.43
C THR A 380 -10.27 -12.45 -12.02
N GLN A 381 -10.70 -11.54 -12.90
CA GLN A 381 -9.82 -10.57 -13.57
C GLN A 381 -8.88 -9.85 -12.59
N GLY A 382 -9.41 -9.31 -11.49
CA GLY A 382 -8.61 -8.55 -10.51
C GLY A 382 -7.50 -9.34 -9.80
N LEU A 383 -7.52 -10.68 -9.84
CA LEU A 383 -6.41 -11.51 -9.35
C LEU A 383 -5.27 -11.59 -10.38
N VAL A 384 -5.57 -11.47 -11.67
CA VAL A 384 -4.58 -11.49 -12.74
C VAL A 384 -4.12 -10.08 -13.07
N GLY A 385 -5.01 -9.11 -13.21
CA GLY A 385 -4.64 -7.72 -13.43
C GLY A 385 -5.86 -6.79 -13.50
N ILE A 386 -5.70 -5.54 -13.09
CA ILE A 386 -6.81 -4.57 -13.01
C ILE A 386 -7.19 -4.03 -14.40
N ASN A 387 -6.24 -3.94 -15.32
CA ASN A 387 -6.46 -3.46 -16.68
C ASN A 387 -6.53 -4.63 -17.65
N VAL A 388 -7.31 -4.48 -18.72
CA VAL A 388 -7.46 -5.48 -19.78
C VAL A 388 -7.18 -4.80 -21.12
N LEU A 389 -6.41 -5.46 -21.98
CA LEU A 389 -6.23 -5.06 -23.37
C LEU A 389 -7.10 -5.97 -24.25
N ASP A 390 -7.88 -5.36 -25.16
CA ASP A 390 -8.58 -6.12 -26.18
C ASP A 390 -7.59 -6.75 -27.17
N GLY A 391 -7.78 -8.04 -27.44
CA GLY A 391 -6.92 -8.85 -28.29
C GLY A 391 -6.67 -10.23 -27.68
N GLU A 392 -6.26 -11.18 -28.51
CA GLU A 392 -5.89 -12.51 -28.05
C GLU A 392 -4.40 -12.56 -27.67
N PRO A 393 -4.04 -13.04 -26.46
CA PRO A 393 -2.66 -13.30 -26.11
C PRO A 393 -2.11 -14.49 -26.90
N SER A 394 -0.79 -14.66 -26.88
CA SER A 394 -0.13 -15.85 -27.45
C SER A 394 -0.77 -17.15 -26.95
N VAL A 395 -0.83 -18.16 -27.82
CA VAL A 395 -1.27 -19.52 -27.46
C VAL A 395 -0.42 -20.16 -26.36
N LYS A 396 0.82 -19.67 -26.16
CA LYS A 396 1.73 -20.09 -25.08
C LYS A 396 1.39 -19.47 -23.72
N TYR A 397 0.49 -18.49 -23.67
CA TYR A 397 0.12 -17.78 -22.45
C TYR A 397 -0.99 -18.51 -21.69
N LEU A 398 -0.89 -18.56 -20.36
CA LEU A 398 -1.80 -19.33 -19.48
C LEU A 398 -3.26 -18.90 -19.60
N TYR A 399 -3.53 -17.62 -19.85
CA TYR A 399 -4.88 -17.08 -19.90
C TYR A 399 -5.32 -16.77 -21.33
N ASP A 400 -6.63 -16.67 -21.54
CA ASP A 400 -7.21 -16.24 -22.82
C ASP A 400 -7.35 -14.71 -22.96
N ALA A 401 -6.99 -13.95 -21.93
CA ALA A 401 -7.09 -12.49 -21.90
C ALA A 401 -5.77 -11.84 -21.47
N ILE A 402 -5.53 -10.62 -21.96
CA ILE A 402 -4.36 -9.80 -21.59
C ILE A 402 -4.75 -8.90 -20.41
N ALA A 403 -4.62 -9.41 -19.19
CA ALA A 403 -4.84 -8.64 -17.97
C ALA A 403 -3.50 -8.26 -17.30
N TYR A 404 -3.34 -6.99 -16.94
CA TYR A 404 -2.07 -6.43 -16.47
C TYR A 404 -2.24 -5.28 -15.47
N ASP A 405 -1.20 -5.04 -14.68
CA ASP A 405 -1.13 -3.98 -13.68
C ASP A 405 -0.15 -2.86 -14.05
N SER A 406 0.86 -3.15 -14.87
CA SER A 406 1.84 -2.16 -15.34
C SER A 406 2.09 -2.24 -16.86
N PRO A 407 2.61 -1.17 -17.49
CA PRO A 407 3.02 -1.20 -18.89
C PRO A 407 4.07 -2.28 -19.20
N LEU A 408 4.98 -2.53 -18.26
CA LEU A 408 6.03 -3.56 -18.40
C LEU A 408 5.42 -4.97 -18.40
N GLU A 409 4.44 -5.23 -17.54
CA GLU A 409 3.70 -6.50 -17.56
C GLU A 409 2.93 -6.69 -18.87
N LYS A 410 2.23 -5.65 -19.34
CA LYS A 410 1.53 -5.67 -20.64
C LYS A 410 2.49 -6.05 -21.77
N GLN A 411 3.69 -5.47 -21.76
CA GLN A 411 4.73 -5.80 -22.74
C GLN A 411 5.19 -7.24 -22.62
N ASN A 412 5.44 -7.75 -21.41
CA ASN A 412 5.86 -9.13 -21.21
C ASN A 412 4.77 -10.12 -21.67
N ILE A 413 3.50 -9.84 -21.38
CA ILE A 413 2.37 -10.69 -21.80
C ILE A 413 2.30 -10.78 -23.32
N THR A 414 2.47 -9.66 -24.03
CA THR A 414 2.31 -9.60 -25.49
C THR A 414 3.55 -10.05 -26.26
N THR A 415 4.75 -9.95 -25.67
CA THR A 415 6.00 -10.23 -26.40
C THR A 415 6.64 -11.58 -26.07
N SER A 416 6.39 -12.16 -24.89
CA SER A 416 7.06 -13.40 -24.48
C SER A 416 6.70 -14.60 -25.37
N GLY A 417 5.50 -14.60 -25.96
CA GLY A 417 5.09 -15.64 -26.91
C GLY A 417 5.94 -15.74 -28.18
N ASN A 418 6.66 -14.66 -28.52
CA ASN A 418 7.54 -14.58 -29.69
C ASN A 418 8.99 -15.00 -29.38
N ILE A 419 9.26 -15.46 -28.15
CA ILE A 419 10.55 -16.01 -27.75
C ILE A 419 10.49 -17.52 -28.03
N ASP A 420 11.40 -18.00 -28.87
CA ASP A 420 11.40 -19.40 -29.34
C ASP A 420 11.61 -20.37 -28.17
N GLU A 421 12.47 -20.00 -27.23
CA GLU A 421 12.83 -20.80 -26.06
C GLU A 421 11.72 -20.86 -25.01
N VAL A 422 10.73 -19.97 -25.05
CA VAL A 422 9.59 -20.02 -24.13
C VAL A 422 8.62 -21.10 -24.61
N VAL A 423 8.39 -22.11 -23.78
CA VAL A 423 7.40 -23.17 -24.02
C VAL A 423 6.02 -22.64 -23.64
N VAL A 424 5.88 -22.23 -22.39
CA VAL A 424 4.66 -21.67 -21.81
C VAL A 424 4.99 -20.63 -20.74
N TYR A 425 4.06 -19.70 -20.50
CA TYR A 425 4.21 -18.68 -19.48
C TYR A 425 2.87 -18.16 -18.97
N GLY A 426 2.87 -17.56 -17.79
CA GLY A 426 1.66 -17.02 -17.18
C GLY A 426 1.96 -15.94 -16.16
N LYS A 427 1.04 -14.97 -16.01
CA LYS A 427 1.07 -14.08 -14.85
C LYS A 427 0.60 -14.87 -13.61
N ILE A 428 1.36 -14.76 -12.53
CA ILE A 428 1.04 -15.36 -11.25
C ILE A 428 -0.09 -14.53 -10.63
N PRO A 429 -1.20 -15.16 -10.19
CA PRO A 429 -2.27 -14.45 -9.52
C PRO A 429 -1.79 -13.76 -8.25
N ARG A 430 -2.34 -12.57 -7.96
CA ARG A 430 -1.99 -11.79 -6.78
C ARG A 430 -2.19 -12.61 -5.50
N SER A 431 -1.20 -12.55 -4.61
CA SER A 431 -1.21 -13.21 -3.29
C SER A 431 -1.40 -14.74 -3.33
N SER A 432 -1.07 -15.42 -4.43
CA SER A 432 -1.28 -16.87 -4.55
C SER A 432 -0.16 -17.72 -3.97
N ILE A 433 1.09 -17.41 -4.34
CA ILE A 433 2.29 -18.11 -3.84
C ILE A 433 2.49 -17.77 -2.37
N ALA A 434 2.29 -16.49 -2.03
CA ALA A 434 2.30 -15.97 -0.67
C ALA A 434 3.58 -16.31 0.11
N ILE A 435 4.75 -16.00 -0.49
CA ILE A 435 6.07 -16.09 0.15
C ILE A 435 6.07 -15.21 1.40
N PRO A 436 6.25 -15.75 2.62
CA PRO A 436 6.26 -14.94 3.83
C PRO A 436 7.41 -13.92 3.81
N THR A 437 7.22 -12.75 4.41
CA THR A 437 8.28 -11.74 4.54
C THR A 437 8.66 -11.51 6.01
N VAL A 438 9.92 -11.16 6.28
CA VAL A 438 10.40 -10.85 7.65
C VAL A 438 9.81 -9.57 8.23
N MET A 439 9.21 -8.71 7.39
CA MET A 439 8.52 -7.49 7.81
C MET A 439 7.04 -7.70 8.15
N GLY A 440 6.55 -8.93 8.03
CA GLY A 440 5.14 -9.24 8.12
C GLY A 440 4.45 -9.14 6.76
N GLY A 441 3.50 -10.05 6.54
CA GLY A 441 2.79 -10.20 5.27
C GLY A 441 3.44 -11.20 4.33
N THR A 442 2.98 -11.16 3.08
CA THR A 442 3.36 -12.12 2.04
C THR A 442 3.62 -11.43 0.71
N TYR A 443 4.45 -12.05 -0.10
CA TYR A 443 4.85 -11.57 -1.41
C TYR A 443 4.56 -12.63 -2.49
N SER A 444 4.28 -12.21 -3.71
CA SER A 444 4.10 -13.11 -4.86
C SER A 444 4.75 -12.44 -6.08
N PRO A 445 5.68 -13.12 -6.76
CA PRO A 445 6.25 -12.65 -8.02
C PRO A 445 5.21 -12.48 -9.12
N ASP A 446 5.56 -11.77 -10.19
CA ASP A 446 4.62 -11.45 -11.26
C ASP A 446 4.45 -12.56 -12.30
N PHE A 447 5.51 -13.22 -12.74
CA PHE A 447 5.44 -14.18 -13.85
C PHE A 447 6.15 -15.49 -13.55
N MET A 448 5.64 -16.55 -14.17
CA MET A 448 6.28 -17.86 -14.25
C MET A 448 6.41 -18.30 -15.71
N TYR A 449 7.53 -18.94 -16.02
CA TYR A 449 7.90 -19.40 -17.35
C TYR A 449 8.47 -20.81 -17.28
N VAL A 450 8.11 -21.63 -18.25
CA VAL A 450 8.86 -22.84 -18.61
C VAL A 450 9.59 -22.55 -19.90
N VAL A 451 10.91 -22.67 -19.87
CA VAL A 451 11.76 -22.43 -21.04
C VAL A 451 12.58 -23.66 -21.38
N ARG A 452 12.86 -23.85 -22.66
CA ARG A 452 13.65 -24.95 -23.19
C ARG A 452 14.83 -24.42 -23.96
N ARG A 453 16.01 -25.01 -23.76
CA ARG A 453 17.19 -24.71 -24.60
C ARG A 453 16.93 -25.05 -26.07
N ARG A 454 17.61 -24.33 -26.97
CA ARG A 454 17.55 -24.58 -28.43
C ARG A 454 18.03 -25.98 -28.84
N ASP A 455 18.86 -26.63 -28.03
CA ASP A 455 19.28 -28.02 -28.21
C ASP A 455 18.21 -29.05 -27.80
N GLY A 456 17.11 -28.60 -27.19
CA GLY A 456 15.98 -29.43 -26.75
C GLY A 456 16.23 -30.21 -25.46
N LEU A 457 17.42 -30.15 -24.86
CA LEU A 457 17.85 -31.09 -23.82
C LEU A 457 17.48 -30.70 -22.39
N LYS A 458 17.13 -29.44 -22.15
CA LYS A 458 16.98 -28.92 -20.79
C LYS A 458 15.81 -27.96 -20.67
N GLU A 459 14.85 -28.35 -19.83
CA GLU A 459 13.77 -27.48 -19.35
C GLU A 459 14.23 -26.74 -18.09
N LEU A 460 13.91 -25.45 -18.03
CA LEU A 460 14.21 -24.58 -16.90
C LEU A 460 12.94 -23.83 -16.49
N ASN A 461 12.68 -23.83 -15.20
CA ASN A 461 11.62 -23.04 -14.59
C ASN A 461 12.16 -21.67 -14.20
N VAL A 462 11.51 -20.60 -14.65
CA VAL A 462 11.93 -19.23 -14.38
C VAL A 462 10.78 -18.46 -13.78
N VAL A 463 11.04 -17.80 -12.65
CA VAL A 463 10.11 -16.88 -11.99
C VAL A 463 10.65 -15.47 -12.09
N VAL A 464 9.81 -14.53 -12.51
CA VAL A 464 10.21 -13.15 -12.77
C VAL A 464 9.38 -12.18 -11.96
N GLU A 465 10.05 -11.30 -11.23
CA GLU A 465 9.47 -10.09 -10.65
C GLU A 465 9.67 -8.92 -11.60
N THR A 466 8.60 -8.19 -11.94
CA THR A 466 8.68 -6.99 -12.77
C THR A 466 8.69 -5.74 -11.91
N LYS A 467 9.59 -4.81 -12.22
CA LYS A 467 9.68 -3.54 -11.52
C LYS A 467 9.72 -2.38 -12.50
N SER A 468 8.64 -1.60 -12.47
CA SER A 468 8.55 -0.31 -13.16
C SER A 468 9.25 0.77 -12.34
N VAL A 469 10.59 0.74 -12.32
CA VAL A 469 11.42 1.82 -11.75
C VAL A 469 12.25 2.46 -12.84
N GLU A 470 12.23 3.80 -12.87
CA GLU A 470 13.05 4.60 -13.78
C GLU A 470 14.54 4.56 -13.37
N ASN A 471 14.86 4.28 -12.10
CA ASN A 471 16.23 4.11 -11.60
C ASN A 471 16.36 3.03 -10.50
N LYS A 472 17.42 2.22 -10.55
CA LYS A 472 17.74 1.17 -9.54
C LYS A 472 17.93 1.72 -8.12
N GLU A 473 18.32 2.98 -7.99
CA GLU A 473 18.64 3.62 -6.72
C GLU A 473 17.40 4.10 -5.93
N GLN A 474 16.21 4.04 -6.53
CA GLN A 474 14.95 4.49 -5.93
C GLN A 474 14.01 3.35 -5.51
N LEU A 475 14.51 2.12 -5.35
CA LEU A 475 13.68 1.06 -4.76
C LEU A 475 13.38 1.42 -3.31
N ARG A 476 12.08 1.55 -2.99
CA ARG A 476 11.62 1.69 -1.61
C ARG A 476 12.16 0.53 -0.78
N GLU A 477 12.59 0.80 0.44
CA GLU A 477 13.25 -0.20 1.31
C GLU A 477 12.40 -1.48 1.47
N GLU A 478 11.08 -1.34 1.53
CA GLU A 478 10.12 -2.44 1.59
C GLU A 478 10.05 -3.28 0.30
N GLU A 479 10.13 -2.63 -0.87
CA GLU A 479 10.14 -3.34 -2.15
C GLU A 479 11.43 -4.13 -2.32
N GLN A 480 12.57 -3.55 -1.92
CA GLN A 480 13.84 -4.24 -1.90
C GLN A 480 13.81 -5.45 -0.95
N MET A 481 13.22 -5.29 0.25
CA MET A 481 13.05 -6.40 1.19
C MET A 481 12.25 -7.56 0.58
N LYS A 482 11.14 -7.28 -0.12
CA LYS A 482 10.33 -8.31 -0.79
C LYS A 482 11.17 -9.10 -1.81
N ILE A 483 11.99 -8.39 -2.60
CA ILE A 483 12.91 -9.01 -3.56
C ILE A 483 13.96 -9.88 -2.85
N ASP A 484 14.54 -9.41 -1.74
CA ASP A 484 15.55 -10.16 -0.99
C ASP A 484 14.94 -11.42 -0.35
N CYS A 485 13.72 -11.32 0.17
CA CYS A 485 12.93 -12.45 0.65
C CYS A 485 12.69 -13.48 -0.46
N ALA A 486 12.32 -13.03 -1.66
CA ALA A 486 12.13 -13.90 -2.82
C ALA A 486 13.44 -14.61 -3.21
N ARG A 487 14.57 -13.88 -3.28
CA ARG A 487 15.88 -14.45 -3.60
C ARG A 487 16.27 -15.56 -2.63
N LYS A 488 16.11 -15.33 -1.33
CA LYS A 488 16.37 -16.35 -0.30
C LYS A 488 15.41 -17.53 -0.40
N PHE A 489 14.13 -17.28 -0.66
CA PHE A 489 13.12 -18.32 -0.84
C PHE A 489 13.48 -19.26 -2.01
N PHE A 490 13.75 -18.70 -3.18
CA PHE A 490 14.11 -19.50 -4.36
C PHE A 490 15.48 -20.17 -4.23
N ALA A 491 16.42 -19.57 -3.50
CA ALA A 491 17.66 -20.25 -3.14
C ALA A 491 17.42 -21.46 -2.23
N GLN A 492 16.52 -21.34 -1.25
CA GLN A 492 16.12 -22.46 -0.40
C GLN A 492 15.42 -23.57 -1.20
N MET A 493 14.52 -23.24 -2.12
CA MET A 493 13.88 -24.25 -2.98
C MET A 493 14.90 -25.07 -3.77
N LYS A 494 16.00 -24.44 -4.24
CA LYS A 494 17.11 -25.15 -4.89
C LYS A 494 17.82 -26.11 -3.94
N ILE A 495 18.03 -25.71 -2.69
CA ILE A 495 18.60 -26.56 -1.64
C ILE A 495 17.68 -27.75 -1.35
N ASP A 496 16.36 -27.52 -1.35
CA ASP A 496 15.34 -28.55 -1.15
C ASP A 496 15.15 -29.47 -2.37
N GLY A 497 15.97 -29.30 -3.41
CA GLY A 497 16.04 -30.17 -4.58
C GLY A 497 15.19 -29.72 -5.77
N TYR A 498 14.59 -28.52 -5.74
CA TYR A 498 13.79 -28.01 -6.84
C TYR A 498 14.51 -26.93 -7.65
N LYS A 499 14.68 -27.16 -8.95
CA LYS A 499 15.41 -26.24 -9.83
C LYS A 499 14.50 -25.15 -10.40
N VAL A 500 14.61 -23.94 -9.85
CA VAL A 500 13.89 -22.75 -10.31
C VAL A 500 14.79 -21.52 -10.27
N GLU A 501 14.80 -20.72 -11.34
CA GLU A 501 15.59 -19.49 -11.43
C GLU A 501 14.72 -18.26 -11.17
N PHE A 502 15.04 -17.48 -10.13
CA PHE A 502 14.39 -16.21 -9.86
C PHE A 502 15.17 -15.05 -10.46
N ARG A 503 14.46 -14.17 -11.18
CA ARG A 503 15.04 -12.99 -11.84
C ARG A 503 14.18 -11.75 -11.58
N THR A 504 14.84 -10.62 -11.45
CA THR A 504 14.18 -9.30 -11.41
C THR A 504 14.32 -8.62 -12.77
N GLN A 505 13.21 -8.17 -13.35
CA GLN A 505 13.18 -7.34 -14.53
C GLN A 505 13.01 -5.88 -14.16
N ILE A 506 13.91 -5.05 -14.67
CA ILE A 506 13.86 -3.59 -14.55
C ILE A 506 13.60 -3.03 -15.95
N ASN A 507 12.91 -1.89 -16.06
CA ASN A 507 12.41 -1.28 -17.30
C ASN A 507 13.30 -1.43 -18.55
N ASN A 508 14.61 -1.29 -18.41
CA ASN A 508 15.53 -1.32 -19.56
C ASN A 508 15.86 -2.73 -20.09
N LYS A 509 15.45 -3.79 -19.39
CA LYS A 509 15.78 -5.18 -19.74
C LYS A 509 14.57 -5.90 -20.33
N LYS A 510 14.72 -6.41 -21.55
CA LYS A 510 13.66 -7.19 -22.23
C LYS A 510 13.60 -8.61 -21.69
N MET A 511 12.41 -9.23 -21.70
CA MET A 511 12.23 -10.62 -21.25
C MET A 511 13.16 -11.60 -21.97
N LYS A 512 13.35 -11.42 -23.28
CA LYS A 512 14.29 -12.23 -24.08
C LYS A 512 15.71 -12.26 -23.48
N GLN A 513 16.24 -11.12 -23.06
CA GLN A 513 17.57 -11.04 -22.43
C GLN A 513 17.62 -11.79 -21.09
N ILE A 514 16.53 -11.77 -20.32
CA ILE A 514 16.44 -12.53 -19.06
C ILE A 514 16.48 -14.04 -19.33
N ILE A 515 15.72 -14.49 -20.34
CA ILE A 515 15.71 -15.90 -20.75
C ILE A 515 17.07 -16.33 -21.28
N ASP A 516 17.70 -15.53 -22.15
CA ASP A 516 19.05 -15.79 -22.68
C ASP A 516 20.09 -15.92 -21.55
N ASP A 517 20.08 -15.02 -20.56
CA ASP A 517 20.99 -15.07 -19.41
C ASP A 517 20.79 -16.32 -18.55
N VAL A 518 19.54 -16.74 -18.32
CA VAL A 518 19.23 -17.97 -17.57
C VAL A 518 19.72 -19.19 -18.33
N LEU A 519 19.52 -19.23 -19.64
CA LEU A 519 19.96 -20.32 -20.49
C LEU A 519 21.50 -20.38 -20.54
N ALA A 520 22.20 -19.25 -20.57
CA ALA A 520 23.65 -19.20 -20.54
C ALA A 520 24.23 -19.67 -19.18
N ALA A 521 23.66 -19.21 -18.06
CA ALA A 521 24.14 -19.55 -16.72
C ALA A 521 23.90 -21.02 -16.31
N GLY A 522 22.92 -21.69 -16.94
CA GLY A 522 22.62 -23.10 -16.68
C GLY A 522 23.51 -24.09 -17.44
N GLY A 523 24.60 -23.61 -18.08
CA GLY A 523 25.54 -24.37 -18.91
C GLY A 523 26.63 -25.08 -18.14
#